data_AF-A0A3D5I4X5-F1
#
_entry.id   AF-A0A3D5I4X5-F1
#
_cell.length_a   1.000
_cell.length_b   1.000
_cell.length_c   1.000
_cell.angle_alpha   90.00
_cell.angle_beta   90.00
_cell.angle_gamma   90.00
#
_symmetry.space_group_name_H-M   'P 1'
#
loop_
_entity.id
_entity.type
_entity.pdbx_description
1 polymer ?
#
loop_
_entity_poly.entity_id
_entity_poly.type
_entity_poly.pdbx_seq_one_letter_code
_entity_poly.pdbx_strand_id
1 'polypeptide(L)'
;MVAIQPRLTLQQQEIAADTRTLRSLDWDRSRFDIEFGLRNGTTYNAFLVRGERTALIDSSHAKFRSSWIPALQEMVDPTTIDVLIVSHTEPDHSGLIGDLLDLNPEIEVVGSKVAINYLQSQVHRAFNSRAVKSGETLDLGTNPESGIEHRFEFLSAPNLHWPDTIFSFDHGTGVLYTCDAFGLHYCSDEVFDTDPGSIAPDFRYYYDCLMGPNARSVLQALKRMEGLPEITMIATGHGPLLRDHLNLWITDYGDWSRERSKGDRYAAVVYVSQYGFCDRLSQAIARGISKTELPVQLVDLRGTDPQELTALISEATALVLPTPPADRDSDLQANWGTLLAALKAKQAVGLYDAYGGNDEPIDAVANQLRELGHPEGFAPLRIRSVPDAAAYQLCEEAGTDLGQLVQRAKTIKAMKSLDGDLDKALGRLSGGLYVVTAQQGEGSELRSGAMVASWVSQASFEPPGLTVAVAKDRAIEA
;
A
#
# COMPACT_ATOMS: atom_id res chain seq x y z
N MET A 1 -18.42 -32.12 16.28
CA MET A 1 -17.39 -31.11 16.57
C MET A 1 -18.06 -30.00 17.35
N VAL A 2 -17.64 -29.75 18.59
CA VAL A 2 -18.06 -28.55 19.33
C VAL A 2 -17.35 -27.39 18.66
N ALA A 3 -18.11 -26.45 18.08
CA ALA A 3 -17.53 -25.21 17.59
C ALA A 3 -16.96 -24.46 18.81
N ILE A 4 -15.63 -24.36 18.90
CA ILE A 4 -14.98 -23.54 19.92
C ILE A 4 -15.38 -22.11 19.61
N GLN A 5 -16.16 -21.48 20.51
CA GLN A 5 -16.47 -20.06 20.36
C GLN A 5 -15.18 -19.27 20.53
N PRO A 6 -14.89 -18.31 19.63
CA PRO A 6 -13.69 -17.50 19.74
C PRO A 6 -13.73 -16.68 21.03
N ARG A 7 -12.64 -16.68 21.78
CA ARG A 7 -12.44 -15.82 22.94
C ARG A 7 -12.20 -14.39 22.44
N LEU A 8 -13.27 -13.60 22.46
CA LEU A 8 -13.26 -12.18 22.09
C LEU A 8 -13.56 -11.35 23.34
N THR A 9 -12.68 -10.41 23.69
CA THR A 9 -12.86 -9.51 24.84
C THR A 9 -12.60 -8.06 24.43
N LEU A 10 -13.05 -7.11 25.25
CA LEU A 10 -12.76 -5.69 25.06
C LEU A 10 -11.95 -5.17 26.25
N GLN A 11 -11.09 -4.21 25.99
CA GLN A 11 -10.33 -3.51 27.01
C GLN A 11 -10.38 -2.01 26.75
N GLN A 12 -10.63 -1.24 27.81
CA GLN A 12 -10.65 0.21 27.77
C GLN A 12 -9.65 0.77 28.77
N GLN A 13 -8.82 1.72 28.35
CA GLN A 13 -7.83 2.34 29.23
C GLN A 13 -7.51 3.76 28.76
N GLU A 14 -7.30 4.67 29.71
CA GLU A 14 -6.75 6.00 29.42
C GLU A 14 -5.26 5.86 29.10
N ILE A 15 -4.83 6.39 27.95
CA ILE A 15 -3.48 6.19 27.42
C ILE A 15 -2.66 7.47 27.41
N ALA A 16 -3.32 8.61 27.30
CA ALA A 16 -2.79 9.96 27.43
C ALA A 16 -3.92 10.86 27.94
N ALA A 17 -3.62 12.11 28.26
CA ALA A 17 -4.65 13.05 28.69
C ALA A 17 -5.76 13.15 27.62
N ASP A 18 -7.01 13.11 28.07
CA ASP A 18 -8.23 13.17 27.26
C ASP A 18 -8.37 12.07 26.19
N THR A 19 -7.50 11.06 26.23
CA THR A 19 -7.39 10.01 25.22
C THR A 19 -7.60 8.64 25.85
N ARG A 20 -8.61 7.92 25.36
CA ARG A 20 -8.95 6.56 25.82
C ARG A 20 -8.96 5.58 24.66
N THR A 21 -8.31 4.42 24.83
CA THR A 21 -8.38 3.35 23.84
C THR A 21 -9.58 2.43 24.09
N LEU A 22 -10.16 1.88 23.02
CA LEU A 22 -11.10 0.77 23.02
C LEU A 22 -10.49 -0.37 22.18
N ARG A 23 -9.81 -1.29 22.86
CA ARG A 23 -9.10 -2.42 22.23
C ARG A 23 -10.01 -3.63 22.11
N SER A 24 -10.05 -4.21 20.93
CA SER A 24 -10.78 -5.44 20.63
C SER A 24 -9.81 -6.62 20.64
N LEU A 25 -9.80 -7.41 21.71
CA LEU A 25 -8.83 -8.49 21.96
C LEU A 25 -9.35 -9.80 21.38
N ASP A 26 -8.57 -10.37 20.46
CA ASP A 26 -8.88 -11.56 19.70
C ASP A 26 -7.83 -12.63 19.93
N TRP A 27 -8.07 -13.41 20.99
CA TRP A 27 -7.09 -14.33 21.57
C TRP A 27 -6.83 -15.55 20.69
N ASP A 28 -7.84 -15.99 19.95
CA ASP A 28 -7.80 -17.27 19.22
C ASP A 28 -7.53 -17.07 17.72
N ARG A 29 -7.20 -15.85 17.27
CA ARG A 29 -6.88 -15.61 15.86
C ARG A 29 -5.58 -16.33 15.52
N SER A 30 -5.70 -17.40 14.76
CA SER A 30 -4.55 -18.20 14.31
C SER A 30 -3.98 -17.75 12.96
N ARG A 31 -4.67 -16.84 12.26
CA ARG A 31 -4.25 -16.33 10.94
C ARG A 31 -4.64 -14.88 10.71
N PHE A 32 -3.73 -14.11 10.12
CA PHE A 32 -4.02 -12.82 9.51
C PHE A 32 -4.10 -13.03 8.01
N ASP A 33 -5.27 -12.72 7.44
CA ASP A 33 -5.68 -13.18 6.11
C ASP A 33 -5.46 -14.70 5.89
N ILE A 34 -5.43 -15.16 4.63
CA ILE A 34 -5.16 -16.55 4.24
C ILE A 34 -3.67 -16.90 4.44
N GLU A 35 -2.79 -15.90 4.37
CA GLU A 35 -1.35 -16.07 4.11
C GLU A 35 -0.47 -16.14 5.37
N PHE A 36 -0.84 -15.46 6.47
CA PHE A 36 0.05 -15.30 7.63
C PHE A 36 -0.44 -16.06 8.86
N GLY A 37 0.40 -16.95 9.40
CA GLY A 37 0.11 -17.65 10.64
C GLY A 37 0.36 -16.76 11.85
N LEU A 38 -0.61 -16.65 12.75
CA LEU A 38 -0.47 -15.95 14.03
C LEU A 38 -0.25 -16.95 15.15
N ARG A 39 0.58 -16.57 16.13
CA ARG A 39 0.90 -17.42 17.28
C ARG A 39 0.19 -16.98 18.55
N ASN A 40 -0.04 -15.68 18.69
CA ASN A 40 -0.43 -15.03 19.94
C ASN A 40 -1.73 -14.21 19.83
N GLY A 41 -2.60 -14.50 18.85
CA GLY A 41 -3.81 -13.70 18.60
C GLY A 41 -3.48 -12.28 18.11
N THR A 42 -4.45 -11.37 18.17
CA THR A 42 -4.23 -9.96 17.85
C THR A 42 -5.21 -9.03 18.58
N THR A 43 -5.06 -7.72 18.38
CA THR A 43 -6.01 -6.71 18.83
C THR A 43 -6.41 -5.78 17.68
N TYR A 44 -7.56 -5.13 17.77
CA TYR A 44 -7.97 -4.01 16.89
C TYR A 44 -8.25 -2.82 17.78
N ASN A 45 -7.36 -1.83 17.71
CA ASN A 45 -7.32 -0.71 18.65
C ASN A 45 -7.96 0.53 18.01
N ALA A 46 -9.00 1.07 18.65
CA ALA A 46 -9.57 2.37 18.32
C ALA A 46 -9.32 3.36 19.46
N PHE A 47 -9.39 4.67 19.18
CA PHE A 47 -9.05 5.71 20.15
C PHE A 47 -10.08 6.84 20.17
N LEU A 48 -10.52 7.22 21.37
CA LEU A 48 -11.42 8.36 21.58
C LEU A 48 -10.62 9.51 22.21
N VAL A 49 -10.62 10.67 21.55
CA VAL A 49 -9.91 11.88 21.96
C VAL A 49 -10.91 13.01 22.19
N ARG A 50 -10.83 13.68 23.33
CA ARG A 50 -11.77 14.74 23.73
C ARG A 50 -11.09 16.10 23.81
N GLY A 51 -11.35 16.97 22.83
CA GLY A 51 -11.09 18.40 22.92
C GLY A 51 -12.35 19.17 23.32
N GLU A 52 -12.50 20.38 22.76
CA GLU A 52 -13.82 21.03 22.63
C GLU A 52 -14.75 20.21 21.72
N ARG A 53 -14.16 19.60 20.68
CA ARG A 53 -14.76 18.60 19.80
C ARG A 53 -14.22 17.22 20.11
N THR A 54 -15.03 16.19 19.88
CA THR A 54 -14.65 14.78 20.10
C THR A 54 -14.28 14.09 18.80
N ALA A 55 -13.13 13.42 18.78
CA ALA A 55 -12.72 12.57 17.67
C ALA A 55 -12.65 11.10 18.09
N LEU A 56 -13.12 10.23 17.20
CA LEU A 56 -12.84 8.79 17.21
C LEU A 56 -11.84 8.49 16.11
N ILE A 57 -10.82 7.69 16.40
CA ILE A 57 -9.78 7.27 15.46
C ILE A 57 -9.95 5.78 15.21
N ASP A 58 -10.19 5.43 13.96
CA ASP A 58 -10.47 4.10 13.44
C ASP A 58 -11.65 3.39 14.16
N SER A 59 -11.92 2.15 13.80
CA SER A 59 -12.95 1.32 14.40
C SER A 59 -12.40 -0.09 14.69
N SER A 60 -13.22 -1.12 14.56
CA SER A 60 -12.81 -2.50 14.82
C SER A 60 -13.35 -3.44 13.76
N HIS A 61 -12.94 -4.69 13.85
CA HIS A 61 -13.39 -5.76 13.00
C HIS A 61 -14.87 -6.07 13.27
N ALA A 62 -15.65 -6.28 12.20
CA ALA A 62 -17.08 -6.58 12.26
C ALA A 62 -17.52 -7.69 13.25
N LYS A 63 -16.63 -8.65 13.59
CA LYS A 63 -16.93 -9.71 14.57
C LYS A 63 -17.09 -9.20 16.01
N PHE A 64 -16.57 -8.01 16.31
CA PHE A 64 -16.75 -7.35 17.59
C PHE A 64 -18.01 -6.50 17.65
N ARG A 65 -18.79 -6.38 16.57
CA ARG A 65 -19.96 -5.47 16.49
C ARG A 65 -20.86 -5.53 17.73
N SER A 66 -21.22 -6.74 18.16
CA SER A 66 -22.18 -6.94 19.26
C SER A 66 -21.67 -6.53 20.64
N SER A 67 -20.35 -6.44 20.83
CA SER A 67 -19.75 -5.99 22.10
C SER A 67 -19.18 -4.58 21.99
N TRP A 68 -18.60 -4.22 20.85
CA TRP A 68 -17.89 -2.96 20.63
C TRP A 68 -18.83 -1.76 20.57
N ILE A 69 -19.97 -1.88 19.87
CA ILE A 69 -20.94 -0.77 19.78
C ILE A 69 -21.52 -0.41 21.16
N PRO A 70 -22.00 -1.37 21.98
CA PRO A 70 -22.40 -1.08 23.36
C PRO A 70 -21.26 -0.47 24.20
N ALA A 71 -20.04 -0.99 24.07
CA ALA A 71 -18.89 -0.47 24.81
C ALA A 71 -18.54 0.97 24.42
N LEU A 72 -18.67 1.33 23.14
CA LEU A 72 -18.53 2.72 22.69
C LEU A 72 -19.62 3.61 23.29
N GLN A 73 -20.88 3.17 23.28
CA GLN A 73 -22.01 3.91 23.86
C GLN A 73 -21.87 4.15 25.36
N GLU A 74 -21.20 3.25 26.08
CA GLU A 74 -20.83 3.44 27.50
C GLU A 74 -19.69 4.46 27.66
N MET A 75 -18.77 4.55 26.69
CA MET A 75 -17.68 5.53 26.71
C MET A 75 -18.17 6.93 26.35
N VAL A 76 -19.01 7.06 25.34
CA VAL A 76 -19.48 8.34 24.77
C VAL A 76 -20.81 8.16 24.06
N ASP A 77 -21.64 9.20 24.02
CA ASP A 77 -22.79 9.23 23.10
C ASP A 77 -22.27 9.31 21.66
N PRO A 78 -22.49 8.29 20.81
CA PRO A 78 -21.93 8.29 19.45
C PRO A 78 -22.39 9.49 18.61
N THR A 79 -23.56 10.06 18.92
CA THR A 79 -24.12 11.24 18.22
C THR A 79 -23.36 12.53 18.53
N THR A 80 -22.54 12.57 19.58
CA THR A 80 -21.73 13.73 19.97
C THR A 80 -20.29 13.62 19.47
N ILE A 81 -19.94 12.58 18.71
CA ILE A 81 -18.63 12.47 18.07
C ILE A 81 -18.62 13.38 16.84
N ASP A 82 -17.79 14.41 16.85
CA ASP A 82 -17.70 15.38 15.76
C ASP A 82 -16.95 14.81 14.55
N VAL A 83 -15.90 14.02 14.80
CA VAL A 83 -14.97 13.56 13.77
C VAL A 83 -14.67 12.07 13.91
N LEU A 84 -14.69 11.35 12.77
CA LEU A 84 -14.11 10.03 12.63
C LEU A 84 -12.84 10.13 11.78
N ILE A 85 -11.67 10.01 12.41
CA ILE A 85 -10.39 9.94 11.72
C ILE A 85 -10.17 8.49 11.25
N VAL A 86 -9.99 8.30 9.95
CA VAL A 86 -9.74 7.00 9.32
C VAL A 86 -8.30 6.98 8.83
N SER A 87 -7.45 6.29 9.60
CA SER A 87 -6.03 6.11 9.30
C SER A 87 -5.83 5.12 8.16
N HIS A 88 -6.70 4.10 8.09
CA HIS A 88 -6.62 3.00 7.15
C HIS A 88 -7.99 2.31 6.98
N THR A 89 -8.29 1.82 5.78
CA THR A 89 -9.62 1.29 5.41
C THR A 89 -9.69 -0.25 5.35
N GLU A 90 -8.65 -0.99 5.72
CA GLU A 90 -8.75 -2.45 5.80
C GLU A 90 -9.88 -2.87 6.77
N PRO A 91 -10.74 -3.87 6.44
CA PRO A 91 -11.98 -4.16 7.18
C PRO A 91 -11.83 -4.53 8.66
N ASP A 92 -10.62 -4.84 9.11
CA ASP A 92 -10.35 -5.11 10.51
C ASP A 92 -10.18 -3.84 11.36
N HIS A 93 -9.96 -2.69 10.73
CA HIS A 93 -9.98 -1.36 11.35
C HIS A 93 -11.21 -0.54 10.93
N SER A 94 -11.77 -0.80 9.75
CA SER A 94 -12.89 -0.04 9.18
C SER A 94 -14.25 -0.75 9.29
N GLY A 95 -14.27 -2.00 9.76
CA GLY A 95 -15.43 -2.89 9.66
C GLY A 95 -16.70 -2.44 10.40
N LEU A 96 -16.60 -1.49 11.33
CA LEU A 96 -17.73 -0.92 12.06
C LEU A 96 -18.04 0.53 11.68
N ILE A 97 -17.34 1.11 10.71
CA ILE A 97 -17.59 2.50 10.27
C ILE A 97 -19.02 2.65 9.70
N GLY A 98 -19.52 1.61 9.01
CA GLY A 98 -20.92 1.57 8.58
C GLY A 98 -21.90 1.74 9.75
N ASP A 99 -21.69 1.02 10.85
CA ASP A 99 -22.52 1.12 12.06
C ASP A 99 -22.38 2.50 12.73
N LEU A 100 -21.18 3.09 12.75
CA LEU A 100 -20.95 4.44 13.28
C LEU A 100 -21.72 5.51 12.51
N LEU A 101 -21.70 5.44 11.19
CA LEU A 101 -22.45 6.35 10.30
C LEU A 101 -23.98 6.17 10.44
N ASP A 102 -24.46 5.00 10.86
CA ASP A 102 -25.89 4.80 11.19
C ASP A 102 -26.26 5.45 12.53
N LEU A 103 -25.37 5.38 13.51
CA LEU A 103 -25.56 5.98 14.83
C LEU A 103 -25.43 7.51 14.79
N ASN A 104 -24.50 8.02 13.97
CA ASN A 104 -24.24 9.44 13.80
C ASN A 104 -24.06 9.80 12.31
N PRO A 105 -25.15 10.09 11.59
CA PRO A 105 -25.09 10.45 10.18
C PRO A 105 -24.37 11.77 9.86
N GLU A 106 -24.18 12.64 10.86
CA GLU A 106 -23.59 13.98 10.70
C GLU A 106 -22.07 14.01 10.95
N ILE A 107 -21.49 12.91 11.45
CA ILE A 107 -20.05 12.80 11.75
C ILE A 107 -19.20 13.14 10.53
N GLU A 108 -18.18 13.99 10.71
CA GLU A 108 -17.23 14.30 9.65
C GLU A 108 -16.18 13.18 9.56
N VAL A 109 -16.12 12.46 8.45
CA VAL A 109 -15.10 11.44 8.22
C VAL A 109 -13.84 12.09 7.63
N VAL A 110 -12.74 12.03 8.35
CA VAL A 110 -11.45 12.63 7.96
C VAL A 110 -10.46 11.52 7.64
N GLY A 111 -9.80 11.60 6.49
CA GLY A 111 -8.79 10.60 6.10
C GLY A 111 -8.07 11.00 4.82
N SER A 112 -7.16 10.16 4.33
CA SER A 112 -6.54 10.41 3.03
C SER A 112 -7.60 10.38 1.93
N LYS A 113 -7.34 11.08 0.81
CA LYS A 113 -8.23 11.04 -0.36
C LYS A 113 -8.51 9.60 -0.83
N VAL A 114 -7.50 8.72 -0.76
CA VAL A 114 -7.65 7.32 -1.14
C VAL A 114 -8.51 6.57 -0.12
N ALA A 115 -8.32 6.82 1.18
CA ALA A 115 -9.15 6.26 2.25
C ALA A 115 -10.62 6.61 2.06
N ILE A 116 -10.94 7.89 1.80
CA ILE A 116 -12.33 8.32 1.58
C ILE A 116 -12.96 7.58 0.38
N ASN A 117 -12.24 7.45 -0.72
CA ASN A 117 -12.72 6.74 -1.91
C ASN A 117 -12.94 5.23 -1.65
N TYR A 118 -12.02 4.59 -0.94
CA TYR A 118 -12.13 3.17 -0.58
C TYR A 118 -13.30 2.95 0.36
N LEU A 119 -13.41 3.78 1.41
CA LEU A 119 -14.50 3.70 2.37
C LEU A 119 -15.86 3.92 1.71
N GLN A 120 -16.00 4.91 0.81
CA GLN A 120 -17.23 5.12 0.03
C GLN A 120 -17.62 3.87 -0.78
N SER A 121 -16.63 3.17 -1.33
CA SER A 121 -16.83 1.92 -2.05
C SER A 121 -17.20 0.76 -1.12
N GLN A 122 -16.74 0.75 0.13
CA GLN A 122 -17.05 -0.29 1.12
C GLN A 122 -18.44 -0.10 1.75
N VAL A 123 -18.82 1.13 2.09
CA VAL A 123 -20.10 1.43 2.74
C VAL A 123 -21.25 1.65 1.76
N HIS A 124 -20.94 1.82 0.47
CA HIS A 124 -21.91 2.02 -0.61
C HIS A 124 -22.90 3.17 -0.39
N ARG A 125 -22.47 4.24 0.29
CA ARG A 125 -23.27 5.45 0.54
C ARG A 125 -22.40 6.69 0.62
N ALA A 126 -23.01 7.85 0.42
CA ALA A 126 -22.38 9.13 0.72
C ALA A 126 -22.38 9.37 2.23
N PHE A 127 -21.37 10.08 2.71
CA PHE A 127 -21.22 10.55 4.09
C PHE A 127 -20.48 11.90 4.07
N ASN A 128 -20.62 12.67 5.15
CA ASN A 128 -19.84 13.90 5.32
C ASN A 128 -18.36 13.55 5.46
N SER A 129 -17.49 14.14 4.63
CA SER A 129 -16.07 13.77 4.62
C SER A 129 -15.14 14.90 4.25
N ARG A 130 -13.92 14.85 4.78
CA ARG A 130 -12.82 15.76 4.46
C ARG A 130 -11.56 14.96 4.16
N ALA A 131 -11.09 15.04 2.92
CA ALA A 131 -9.80 14.49 2.54
C ALA A 131 -8.66 15.39 3.05
N VAL A 132 -7.64 14.79 3.66
CA VAL A 132 -6.44 15.48 4.18
C VAL A 132 -5.15 14.92 3.56
N LYS A 133 -4.09 15.73 3.58
CA LYS A 133 -2.73 15.40 3.10
C LYS A 133 -1.68 15.77 4.14
N SER A 134 -0.43 15.36 3.91
CA SER A 134 0.70 15.72 4.78
C SER A 134 0.74 17.22 5.10
N GLY A 135 0.87 17.55 6.38
CA GLY A 135 0.97 18.92 6.90
C GLY A 135 -0.36 19.66 7.06
N GLU A 136 -1.49 19.08 6.63
CA GLU A 136 -2.80 19.61 7.01
C GLU A 136 -3.12 19.33 8.47
N THR A 137 -3.97 20.18 9.05
CA THR A 137 -4.36 20.08 10.44
C THR A 137 -5.87 19.99 10.65
N LEU A 138 -6.24 19.36 11.77
CA LEU A 138 -7.58 19.31 12.30
C LEU A 138 -7.54 19.74 13.77
N ASP A 139 -8.26 20.82 14.07
CA ASP A 139 -8.35 21.35 15.42
C ASP A 139 -9.61 20.82 16.12
N LEU A 140 -9.41 20.18 17.29
CA LEU A 140 -10.49 19.76 18.18
C LEU A 140 -10.72 20.77 19.31
N GLY A 141 -9.96 21.87 19.36
CA GLY A 141 -10.06 22.90 20.38
C GLY A 141 -9.48 22.47 21.73
N THR A 142 -9.69 23.33 22.72
CA THR A 142 -9.23 23.09 24.10
C THR A 142 -10.28 22.32 24.88
N ASN A 143 -9.89 21.17 25.45
CA ASN A 143 -10.74 20.45 26.37
C ASN A 143 -11.02 21.32 27.61
N PRO A 144 -12.29 21.58 27.95
CA PRO A 144 -12.65 22.49 29.04
C PRO A 144 -12.31 21.95 30.44
N GLU A 145 -12.14 20.64 30.59
CA GLU A 145 -11.80 19.98 31.86
C GLU A 145 -10.29 19.93 32.09
N SER A 146 -9.52 19.48 31.10
CA SER A 146 -8.07 19.34 31.23
C SER A 146 -7.29 20.62 30.89
N GLY A 147 -7.88 21.51 30.08
CA GLY A 147 -7.21 22.69 29.54
C GLY A 147 -6.21 22.39 28.41
N ILE A 148 -6.19 21.16 27.89
CA ILE A 148 -5.28 20.74 26.81
C ILE A 148 -5.90 21.05 25.46
N GLU A 149 -5.12 21.69 24.59
CA GLU A 149 -5.48 21.94 23.19
C GLU A 149 -5.11 20.74 22.33
N HIS A 150 -6.11 20.13 21.67
CA HIS A 150 -5.90 19.00 20.76
C HIS A 150 -5.94 19.48 19.32
N ARG A 151 -4.77 19.50 18.68
CA ARG A 151 -4.62 19.81 17.26
C ARG A 151 -3.90 18.66 16.59
N PHE A 152 -4.56 18.03 15.63
CA PHE A 152 -4.00 16.97 14.82
C PHE A 152 -3.23 17.54 13.63
N GLU A 153 -2.09 16.93 13.33
CA GLU A 153 -1.33 17.10 12.08
C GLU A 153 -1.27 15.76 11.36
N PHE A 154 -1.56 15.75 10.05
CA PHE A 154 -1.60 14.53 9.26
C PHE A 154 -0.29 14.30 8.50
N LEU A 155 0.13 13.03 8.39
CA LEU A 155 1.33 12.62 7.69
C LEU A 155 0.98 11.48 6.73
N SER A 156 1.04 11.75 5.43
CA SER A 156 0.80 10.71 4.42
C SER A 156 1.86 9.63 4.53
N ALA A 157 1.39 8.38 4.60
CA ALA A 157 2.20 7.19 4.76
C ALA A 157 1.76 6.09 3.78
N PRO A 158 1.61 6.40 2.47
CA PRO A 158 1.04 5.46 1.51
C PRO A 158 1.88 4.19 1.40
N ASN A 159 1.20 3.08 1.15
CA ASN A 159 1.76 1.73 1.06
C ASN A 159 2.34 1.21 2.38
N LEU A 160 1.84 1.69 3.53
CA LEU A 160 2.13 1.14 4.87
C LEU A 160 0.87 0.52 5.52
N HIS A 161 0.34 -0.60 5.03
CA HIS A 161 0.77 -1.37 3.86
C HIS A 161 -0.10 -1.11 2.61
N TRP A 162 -1.24 -0.42 2.75
CA TRP A 162 -2.10 -0.05 1.62
C TRP A 162 -1.89 1.40 1.16
N PRO A 163 -2.32 1.76 -0.07
CA PRO A 163 -2.15 3.11 -0.62
C PRO A 163 -2.86 4.23 0.16
N ASP A 164 -3.84 3.89 1.02
CA ASP A 164 -4.67 4.85 1.75
C ASP A 164 -4.13 5.29 3.11
N THR A 165 -3.08 4.63 3.62
CA THR A 165 -2.56 4.89 4.98
C THR A 165 -2.14 6.35 5.19
N ILE A 166 -2.62 6.94 6.29
CA ILE A 166 -2.23 8.27 6.77
C ILE A 166 -2.11 8.23 8.29
N PHE A 167 -1.05 8.84 8.82
CA PHE A 167 -0.87 8.98 10.27
C PHE A 167 -1.47 10.29 10.76
N SER A 168 -1.86 10.31 12.03
CA SER A 168 -2.39 11.49 12.70
C SER A 168 -1.59 11.75 13.97
N PHE A 169 -1.01 12.94 14.12
CA PHE A 169 -0.23 13.32 15.30
C PHE A 169 -0.98 14.35 16.14
N ASP A 170 -1.26 14.07 17.40
CA ASP A 170 -1.89 15.02 18.32
C ASP A 170 -0.83 15.88 19.04
N HIS A 171 -0.80 17.17 18.72
CA HIS A 171 0.11 18.13 19.35
C HIS A 171 -0.13 18.32 20.86
N GLY A 172 -1.34 18.03 21.36
CA GLY A 172 -1.68 18.18 22.78
C GLY A 172 -1.01 17.13 23.68
N THR A 173 -0.87 15.91 23.15
CA THR A 173 -0.40 14.75 23.93
C THR A 173 0.92 14.15 23.41
N GLY A 174 1.33 14.48 22.19
CA GLY A 174 2.47 13.89 21.52
C GLY A 174 2.23 12.46 21.01
N VAL A 175 0.97 12.02 20.94
CA VAL A 175 0.60 10.67 20.47
C VAL A 175 0.53 10.66 18.93
N LEU A 176 1.21 9.70 18.31
CA LEU A 176 1.12 9.42 16.88
C LEU A 176 0.27 8.17 16.63
N TYR A 177 -0.85 8.32 15.91
CA TYR A 177 -1.73 7.22 15.53
C TYR A 177 -1.33 6.69 14.16
N THR A 178 -0.96 5.42 14.09
CA THR A 178 -0.30 4.82 12.91
C THR A 178 -1.02 3.62 12.30
N CYS A 179 -2.12 3.17 12.93
CA CYS A 179 -2.83 1.95 12.55
C CYS A 179 -1.84 0.78 12.37
N ASP A 180 -1.71 0.23 11.17
CA ASP A 180 -0.86 -0.94 10.94
C ASP A 180 0.63 -0.67 11.10
N ALA A 181 1.11 0.54 10.78
CA ALA A 181 2.53 0.82 10.88
C ALA A 181 2.98 0.77 12.34
N PHE A 182 4.12 0.11 12.58
CA PHE A 182 4.61 -0.23 13.92
C PHE A 182 3.70 -1.18 14.74
N GLY A 183 2.66 -1.76 14.13
CA GLY A 183 1.81 -2.74 14.78
C GLY A 183 2.50 -4.09 14.98
N LEU A 184 1.84 -4.96 15.75
CA LEU A 184 2.15 -6.38 15.80
C LEU A 184 0.94 -7.24 16.17
N HIS A 185 0.92 -8.49 15.74
CA HIS A 185 -0.11 -9.43 16.17
C HIS A 185 0.27 -10.11 17.48
N TYR A 186 -0.16 -9.50 18.58
CA TYR A 186 0.02 -10.03 19.92
C TYR A 186 -1.15 -9.61 20.81
N CYS A 187 -1.98 -10.56 21.22
CA CYS A 187 -3.10 -10.34 22.12
C CYS A 187 -2.63 -10.56 23.57
N SER A 188 -2.67 -9.49 24.35
CA SER A 188 -2.36 -9.52 25.78
C SER A 188 -3.23 -8.50 26.52
N ASP A 189 -3.34 -8.70 27.84
CA ASP A 189 -3.97 -7.72 28.73
C ASP A 189 -3.07 -6.49 28.95
N GLU A 190 -1.80 -6.54 28.57
CA GLU A 190 -0.89 -5.39 28.60
C GLU A 190 -1.24 -4.42 27.47
N VAL A 191 -1.52 -3.16 27.83
CA VAL A 191 -1.81 -2.09 26.86
C VAL A 191 -0.55 -1.50 26.25
N PHE A 192 0.56 -1.52 26.97
CA PHE A 192 1.83 -0.92 26.56
C PHE A 192 2.92 -1.99 26.34
N ASP A 193 4.01 -1.59 25.71
CA ASP A 193 5.19 -2.39 25.40
C ASP A 193 6.12 -2.63 26.61
N THR A 194 5.54 -3.08 27.73
CA THR A 194 6.21 -3.21 29.03
C THR A 194 7.36 -4.24 29.04
N ASP A 195 7.25 -5.32 28.27
CA ASP A 195 8.31 -6.32 28.06
C ASP A 195 8.66 -6.45 26.56
N PRO A 196 9.65 -5.69 26.07
CA PRO A 196 10.02 -5.68 24.65
C PRO A 196 10.60 -7.02 24.21
N GLY A 197 11.21 -7.80 25.12
CA GLY A 197 11.77 -9.11 24.80
C GLY A 197 10.69 -10.12 24.42
N SER A 198 9.51 -10.04 25.05
CA SER A 198 8.39 -10.94 24.78
C SER A 198 7.72 -10.68 23.43
N ILE A 199 7.63 -9.41 23.00
CA ILE A 199 6.88 -9.00 21.80
C ILE A 199 7.78 -8.77 20.57
N ALA A 200 9.09 -8.60 20.74
CA ALA A 200 10.02 -8.33 19.64
C ALA A 200 9.95 -9.36 18.49
N PRO A 201 9.80 -10.68 18.73
CA PRO A 201 9.65 -11.64 17.64
C PRO A 201 8.39 -11.42 16.79
N ASP A 202 7.26 -11.12 17.42
CA ASP A 202 6.00 -10.85 16.73
C ASP A 202 6.03 -9.50 16.01
N PHE A 203 6.66 -8.47 16.61
CA PHE A 203 6.91 -7.17 15.98
C PHE A 203 7.79 -7.31 14.72
N ARG A 204 8.89 -8.06 14.81
CA ARG A 204 9.75 -8.36 13.66
C ARG A 204 8.99 -9.13 12.58
N TYR A 205 8.24 -10.15 12.96
CA TYR A 205 7.48 -10.97 12.02
C TYR A 205 6.42 -10.15 11.28
N TYR A 206 5.69 -9.29 12.01
CA TYR A 206 4.73 -8.36 11.45
C TYR A 206 5.38 -7.42 10.44
N TYR A 207 6.52 -6.82 10.80
CA TYR A 207 7.30 -5.99 9.88
C TYR A 207 7.68 -6.75 8.61
N ASP A 208 8.29 -7.94 8.74
CA ASP A 208 8.79 -8.69 7.59
C ASP A 208 7.68 -9.03 6.58
N CYS A 209 6.47 -9.29 7.08
CA CYS A 209 5.30 -9.68 6.29
C CYS A 209 4.59 -8.47 5.67
N LEU A 210 4.22 -7.46 6.46
CA LEU A 210 3.36 -6.37 5.98
C LEU A 210 4.14 -5.16 5.47
N MET A 211 5.28 -4.86 6.09
CA MET A 211 5.91 -3.52 5.98
C MET A 211 7.21 -3.57 5.21
N GLY A 212 7.97 -4.65 5.35
CA GLY A 212 9.23 -4.83 4.69
C GLY A 212 9.15 -4.87 3.16
N PRO A 213 8.09 -5.39 2.49
CA PRO A 213 7.91 -5.19 1.04
C PRO A 213 7.89 -3.71 0.63
N ASN A 214 7.46 -2.83 1.55
CA ASN A 214 7.37 -1.39 1.39
C ASN A 214 8.43 -0.63 2.19
N ALA A 215 9.60 -1.23 2.42
CA ALA A 215 10.68 -0.66 3.26
C ALA A 215 11.07 0.78 2.89
N ARG A 216 11.00 1.17 1.61
CA ARG A 216 11.24 2.56 1.18
C ARG A 216 10.17 3.52 1.68
N SER A 217 8.90 3.12 1.59
CA SER A 217 7.77 3.88 2.12
C SER A 217 7.88 4.02 3.64
N VAL A 218 8.41 3.01 4.34
CA VAL A 218 8.73 3.09 5.76
C VAL A 218 9.77 4.18 6.04
N LEU A 219 10.89 4.19 5.29
CA LEU A 219 11.93 5.21 5.45
C LEU A 219 11.41 6.63 5.19
N GLN A 220 10.49 6.78 4.23
CA GLN A 220 9.84 8.06 3.97
C GLN A 220 8.94 8.49 5.12
N ALA A 221 8.12 7.60 5.66
CA ALA A 221 7.28 7.88 6.81
C ALA A 221 8.14 8.27 8.04
N LEU A 222 9.22 7.54 8.31
CA LEU A 222 10.19 7.87 9.36
C LEU A 222 10.79 9.27 9.17
N LYS A 223 11.17 9.63 7.94
CA LYS A 223 11.68 10.97 7.63
C LYS A 223 10.63 12.07 7.88
N ARG A 224 9.35 11.81 7.62
CA ARG A 224 8.28 12.77 7.94
C ARG A 224 8.08 12.90 9.45
N MET A 225 8.21 11.81 10.20
CA MET A 225 8.14 11.82 11.66
C MET A 225 9.25 12.67 12.28
N GLU A 226 10.42 12.81 11.65
CA GLU A 226 11.49 13.72 12.11
C GLU A 226 11.07 15.20 12.11
N GLY A 227 10.06 15.58 11.33
CA GLY A 227 9.51 16.94 11.28
C GLY A 227 8.54 17.28 12.41
N LEU A 228 8.12 16.27 13.20
CA LEU A 228 7.18 16.45 14.29
C LEU A 228 7.86 16.93 15.58
N PRO A 229 7.09 17.52 16.51
CA PRO A 229 7.48 17.60 17.91
C PRO A 229 7.77 16.21 18.52
N GLU A 230 8.19 16.19 19.77
CA GLU A 230 8.47 14.94 20.48
C GLU A 230 7.26 13.99 20.46
N ILE A 231 7.46 12.80 19.88
CA ILE A 231 6.49 11.71 19.90
C ILE A 231 6.64 10.99 21.24
N THR A 232 5.60 11.03 22.07
CA THR A 232 5.58 10.40 23.40
C THR A 232 5.07 8.96 23.35
N MET A 233 4.28 8.62 22.33
CA MET A 233 3.71 7.30 22.12
C MET A 233 3.35 7.10 20.64
N ILE A 234 3.53 5.88 20.14
CA ILE A 234 2.88 5.41 18.91
C ILE A 234 1.69 4.53 19.26
N ALA A 235 0.50 5.00 18.89
CA ALA A 235 -0.76 4.31 19.07
C ALA A 235 -1.06 3.45 17.83
N THR A 236 -0.74 2.16 17.95
CA THR A 236 -0.86 1.15 16.88
C THR A 236 -2.28 0.59 16.79
N GLY A 237 -2.69 0.14 15.60
CA GLY A 237 -3.96 -0.55 15.35
C GLY A 237 -3.96 -2.00 15.86
N HIS A 238 -2.78 -2.63 15.94
CA HIS A 238 -2.60 -4.01 16.40
C HIS A 238 -1.53 -4.12 17.49
N GLY A 239 -1.84 -4.90 18.53
CA GLY A 239 -0.91 -5.21 19.61
C GLY A 239 -0.89 -4.14 20.70
N PRO A 240 0.16 -4.12 21.55
CA PRO A 240 0.37 -3.05 22.52
C PRO A 240 0.72 -1.72 21.83
N LEU A 241 0.44 -0.63 22.53
CA LEU A 241 0.86 0.72 22.17
C LEU A 241 2.33 0.90 22.56
N LEU A 242 3.09 1.62 21.74
CA LEU A 242 4.54 1.77 21.93
C LEU A 242 4.82 3.07 22.69
N ARG A 243 5.25 2.97 23.95
CA ARG A 243 5.55 4.11 24.82
C ARG A 243 6.86 3.91 25.58
N ASP A 244 7.02 2.77 26.24
CA ASP A 244 8.08 2.56 27.22
C ASP A 244 9.43 2.30 26.54
N HIS A 245 9.42 1.73 25.32
CA HIS A 245 10.60 1.43 24.51
C HIS A 245 10.54 2.04 23.11
N LEU A 246 9.87 3.19 22.95
CA LEU A 246 9.59 3.81 21.65
C LEU A 246 10.83 3.94 20.73
N ASN A 247 11.96 4.41 21.26
CA ASN A 247 13.20 4.57 20.49
C ASN A 247 13.77 3.25 19.97
N LEU A 248 13.60 2.15 20.72
CA LEU A 248 14.03 0.82 20.28
C LEU A 248 13.25 0.44 19.01
N TRP A 249 11.92 0.53 19.07
CA TRP A 249 11.05 0.15 17.96
C TRP A 249 11.29 1.00 16.72
N ILE A 250 11.35 2.33 16.85
CA ILE A 250 11.62 3.23 15.73
C ILE A 250 12.99 2.93 15.10
N THR A 251 14.01 2.69 15.92
CA THR A 251 15.37 2.40 15.45
C THR A 251 15.42 1.08 14.68
N ASP A 252 14.89 0.01 15.26
CA ASP A 252 14.83 -1.32 14.63
C ASP A 252 14.08 -1.27 13.30
N TYR A 253 12.90 -0.66 13.28
CA TYR A 253 12.08 -0.51 12.09
C TYR A 253 12.81 0.25 10.98
N GLY A 254 13.55 1.30 11.34
CA GLY A 254 14.39 2.07 10.44
C GLY A 254 15.60 1.30 9.94
N ASP A 255 16.28 0.55 10.81
CA ASP A 255 17.45 -0.26 10.44
C ASP A 255 17.07 -1.40 9.51
N TRP A 256 15.99 -2.14 9.80
CA TRP A 256 15.47 -3.18 8.91
C TRP A 256 15.09 -2.60 7.55
N SER A 257 14.47 -1.42 7.54
CA SER A 257 14.06 -0.77 6.29
C SER A 257 15.25 -0.25 5.48
N ARG A 258 16.28 0.29 6.15
CA ARG A 258 17.56 0.68 5.50
C ARG A 258 18.28 -0.54 4.96
N GLU A 259 18.37 -1.61 5.73
CA GLU A 259 19.00 -2.86 5.32
C GLU A 259 18.29 -3.46 4.10
N ARG A 260 16.96 -3.55 4.14
CA ARG A 260 16.15 -4.09 3.04
C ARG A 260 16.17 -3.19 1.81
N SER A 261 16.26 -1.87 1.98
CA SER A 261 16.35 -0.92 0.85
C SER A 261 17.75 -0.77 0.25
N LYS A 262 18.80 -1.33 0.87
CA LYS A 262 20.20 -1.20 0.39
C LYS A 262 20.40 -1.98 -0.91
N GLY A 263 20.62 -1.26 -1.99
CA GLY A 263 20.91 -1.85 -3.30
C GLY A 263 19.68 -2.38 -4.04
N ASP A 264 18.49 -2.19 -3.47
CA ASP A 264 17.24 -2.61 -4.09
C ASP A 264 16.91 -1.68 -5.26
N ARG A 265 16.94 -2.26 -6.44
CA ARG A 265 16.40 -1.66 -7.65
C ARG A 265 14.88 -1.66 -7.50
N TYR A 266 14.22 -0.57 -7.85
CA TYR A 266 12.76 -0.52 -7.89
C TYR A 266 12.32 0.23 -9.13
N ALA A 267 11.05 0.04 -9.50
CA ALA A 267 10.38 0.86 -10.50
C ALA A 267 9.44 1.85 -9.82
N ALA A 268 9.48 3.12 -10.24
CA ALA A 268 8.46 4.10 -9.87
C ALA A 268 7.36 4.10 -10.92
N VAL A 269 6.13 3.78 -10.53
CA VAL A 269 4.96 3.87 -11.40
C VAL A 269 4.20 5.12 -11.03
N VAL A 270 4.30 6.12 -11.90
CA VAL A 270 3.71 7.43 -11.70
C VAL A 270 2.29 7.43 -12.26
N TYR A 271 1.39 8.14 -11.58
CA TYR A 271 0.02 8.34 -12.01
C TYR A 271 -0.46 9.74 -11.62
N VAL A 272 -1.57 10.18 -12.21
CA VAL A 272 -2.22 11.45 -11.88
C VAL A 272 -3.60 11.12 -11.30
N SER A 273 -3.80 11.34 -10.00
CA SER A 273 -5.12 11.05 -9.40
C SER A 273 -6.23 11.92 -10.00
N GLN A 274 -7.45 11.38 -10.05
CA GLN A 274 -8.63 12.03 -10.66
C GLN A 274 -8.46 12.39 -12.15
N TYR A 275 -7.59 11.70 -12.88
CA TYR A 275 -7.39 11.94 -14.30
C TYR A 275 -7.52 10.66 -15.12
N GLY A 276 -8.59 10.57 -15.90
CA GLY A 276 -8.88 9.41 -16.74
C GLY A 276 -8.92 8.10 -15.95
N PHE A 277 -8.17 7.12 -16.44
CA PHE A 277 -8.02 5.79 -15.86
C PHE A 277 -6.62 5.56 -15.25
N CYS A 278 -5.85 6.64 -14.99
CA CYS A 278 -4.49 6.60 -14.43
C CYS A 278 -4.35 5.66 -13.24
N ASP A 279 -5.23 5.79 -12.24
CA ASP A 279 -5.17 5.00 -11.00
C ASP A 279 -5.22 3.49 -11.29
N ARG A 280 -6.10 3.05 -12.18
CA ARG A 280 -6.30 1.61 -12.48
C ARG A 280 -5.25 1.06 -13.42
N LEU A 281 -4.86 1.83 -14.44
CA LEU A 281 -3.83 1.42 -15.41
C LEU A 281 -2.45 1.33 -14.74
N SER A 282 -2.10 2.31 -13.90
CA SER A 282 -0.85 2.27 -13.12
C SER A 282 -0.82 1.08 -12.16
N GLN A 283 -1.94 0.76 -11.49
CA GLN A 283 -2.02 -0.44 -10.65
C GLN A 283 -1.82 -1.73 -11.44
N ALA A 284 -2.39 -1.86 -12.65
CA ALA A 284 -2.16 -3.03 -13.50
C ALA A 284 -0.69 -3.17 -13.90
N ILE A 285 -0.05 -2.07 -14.31
CA ILE A 285 1.39 -2.06 -14.62
C ILE A 285 2.22 -2.41 -13.38
N ALA A 286 1.89 -1.83 -12.22
CA ALA A 286 2.58 -2.11 -10.96
C ALA A 286 2.48 -3.59 -10.57
N ARG A 287 1.30 -4.21 -10.69
CA ARG A 287 1.11 -5.66 -10.48
C ARG A 287 2.04 -6.48 -11.38
N GLY A 288 2.11 -6.11 -12.66
CA GLY A 288 2.99 -6.75 -13.64
C GLY A 288 4.47 -6.69 -13.25
N ILE A 289 4.93 -5.54 -12.78
CA ILE A 289 6.32 -5.36 -12.32
C ILE A 289 6.58 -6.20 -11.06
N SER A 290 5.65 -6.15 -10.09
CA SER A 290 5.75 -6.90 -8.82
C SER A 290 5.87 -8.42 -9.03
N LYS A 291 5.26 -8.98 -10.09
CA LYS A 291 5.41 -10.41 -10.47
C LYS A 291 6.86 -10.82 -10.74
N THR A 292 7.74 -9.86 -11.02
CA THR A 292 9.16 -10.13 -11.27
C THR A 292 10.00 -10.16 -10.00
N GLU A 293 9.45 -9.83 -8.83
CA GLU A 293 10.19 -9.54 -7.58
C GLU A 293 10.98 -8.22 -7.63
N LEU A 294 10.67 -7.32 -8.57
CA LEU A 294 11.16 -5.95 -8.54
C LEU A 294 10.22 -5.12 -7.65
N PRO A 295 10.70 -4.51 -6.55
CA PRO A 295 9.90 -3.56 -5.78
C PRO A 295 9.31 -2.46 -6.65
N VAL A 296 8.08 -2.05 -6.34
CA VAL A 296 7.35 -1.00 -7.06
C VAL A 296 6.97 0.10 -6.09
N GLN A 297 7.03 1.34 -6.55
CA GLN A 297 6.55 2.50 -5.80
C GLN A 297 5.52 3.23 -6.67
N LEU A 298 4.27 3.27 -6.21
CA LEU A 298 3.23 4.08 -6.85
C LEU A 298 3.36 5.53 -6.41
N VAL A 299 3.37 6.47 -7.35
CA VAL A 299 3.63 7.89 -7.10
C VAL A 299 2.50 8.74 -7.70
N ASP A 300 1.70 9.40 -6.86
CA ASP A 300 0.67 10.34 -7.32
C ASP A 300 1.28 11.73 -7.56
N LEU A 301 1.33 12.16 -8.81
CA LEU A 301 1.81 13.50 -9.16
C LEU A 301 1.04 14.64 -8.50
N ARG A 302 -0.21 14.44 -8.08
CA ARG A 302 -0.98 15.47 -7.36
C ARG A 302 -0.82 15.41 -5.85
N GLY A 303 -0.52 14.23 -5.31
CA GLY A 303 -0.45 13.98 -3.86
C GLY A 303 0.96 14.08 -3.28
N THR A 304 1.99 13.90 -4.10
CA THR A 304 3.40 13.85 -3.67
C THR A 304 4.03 15.24 -3.62
N ASP A 305 4.77 15.54 -2.55
CA ASP A 305 5.50 16.80 -2.42
C ASP A 305 6.73 16.86 -3.37
N PRO A 306 7.17 18.05 -3.81
CA PRO A 306 8.26 18.17 -4.79
C PRO A 306 9.60 17.55 -4.35
N GLN A 307 9.95 17.59 -3.06
CA GLN A 307 11.21 17.04 -2.58
C GLN A 307 11.15 15.51 -2.56
N GLU A 308 10.04 14.95 -2.11
CA GLU A 308 9.76 13.52 -2.16
C GLU A 308 9.73 13.02 -3.61
N LEU A 309 9.03 13.72 -4.49
CA LEU A 309 8.97 13.40 -5.90
C LEU A 309 10.38 13.34 -6.49
N THR A 310 11.24 14.31 -6.16
CA THR A 310 12.64 14.31 -6.59
C THR A 310 13.40 13.07 -6.09
N ALA A 311 13.23 12.69 -4.82
CA ALA A 311 13.87 11.50 -4.26
C ALA A 311 13.38 10.21 -4.95
N LEU A 312 12.05 10.02 -5.03
CA LEU A 312 11.40 8.85 -5.63
C LEU A 312 11.76 8.66 -7.10
N ILE A 313 11.84 9.75 -7.87
CA ILE A 313 12.18 9.68 -9.29
C ILE A 313 13.68 9.43 -9.46
N SER A 314 14.52 10.12 -8.69
CA SER A 314 15.97 10.05 -8.87
C SER A 314 16.60 8.76 -8.35
N GLU A 315 15.96 8.05 -7.42
CA GLU A 315 16.44 6.76 -6.90
C GLU A 315 15.89 5.55 -7.69
N ALA A 316 14.82 5.73 -8.45
CA ALA A 316 14.21 4.67 -9.24
C ALA A 316 15.18 4.10 -10.27
N THR A 317 15.11 2.80 -10.52
CA THR A 317 15.91 2.20 -11.61
C THR A 317 15.18 2.22 -12.94
N ALA A 318 13.85 2.20 -12.90
CA ALA A 318 12.99 2.40 -14.05
C ALA A 318 11.77 3.20 -13.64
N LEU A 319 11.13 3.85 -14.61
CA LEU A 319 9.93 4.64 -14.41
C LEU A 319 8.84 4.22 -15.38
N VAL A 320 7.60 4.39 -14.95
CA VAL A 320 6.42 4.34 -15.81
C VAL A 320 5.69 5.65 -15.64
N LEU A 321 5.46 6.38 -16.72
CA LEU A 321 4.82 7.69 -16.69
C LEU A 321 3.50 7.67 -17.50
N PRO A 322 2.44 8.34 -17.01
CA PRO A 322 1.23 8.56 -17.79
C PRO A 322 1.46 9.67 -18.81
N THR A 323 0.65 9.72 -19.85
CA THR A 323 0.38 10.98 -20.56
C THR A 323 -0.32 11.94 -19.61
N PRO A 324 0.25 13.12 -19.31
CA PRO A 324 -0.44 14.06 -18.43
C PRO A 324 -1.56 14.79 -19.20
N PRO A 325 -2.46 15.50 -18.51
CA PRO A 325 -3.37 16.43 -19.15
C PRO A 325 -2.60 17.49 -19.95
N ALA A 326 -3.09 17.87 -21.13
CA ALA A 326 -2.55 18.95 -21.94
C ALA A 326 -2.72 20.31 -21.24
N ASP A 327 -3.91 20.55 -20.66
CA ASP A 327 -4.19 21.69 -19.81
C ASP A 327 -3.94 21.32 -18.33
N ARG A 328 -2.77 21.67 -17.81
CA ARG A 328 -2.38 21.41 -16.42
C ARG A 328 -2.66 22.63 -15.56
N ASP A 329 -3.17 22.40 -14.34
CA ASP A 329 -3.14 23.42 -13.30
C ASP A 329 -1.68 23.72 -12.86
N SER A 330 -1.50 24.79 -12.09
CA SER A 330 -0.17 25.25 -11.66
C SER A 330 0.63 24.20 -10.90
N ASP A 331 -0.06 23.42 -10.07
CA ASP A 331 0.56 22.47 -9.16
C ASP A 331 1.03 21.23 -9.91
N LEU A 332 0.18 20.70 -10.79
CA LEU A 332 0.52 19.59 -11.67
C LEU A 332 1.60 19.98 -12.68
N GLN A 333 1.58 21.21 -13.20
CA GLN A 333 2.64 21.72 -14.07
C GLN A 333 3.99 21.78 -13.33
N ALA A 334 4.00 22.26 -12.08
CA ALA A 334 5.20 22.31 -11.25
C ALA A 334 5.73 20.91 -10.93
N ASN A 335 4.85 19.98 -10.53
CA ASN A 335 5.23 18.60 -10.22
C ASN A 335 5.71 17.84 -11.45
N TRP A 336 5.09 18.03 -12.62
CA TRP A 336 5.60 17.47 -13.88
C TRP A 336 7.01 17.98 -14.21
N GLY A 337 7.26 19.29 -14.02
CA GLY A 337 8.59 19.87 -14.17
C GLY A 337 9.62 19.29 -13.20
N THR A 338 9.26 19.14 -11.93
CA THR A 338 10.08 18.49 -10.90
C THR A 338 10.41 17.05 -11.25
N LEU A 339 9.43 16.28 -11.71
CA LEU A 339 9.63 14.90 -12.17
C LEU A 339 10.66 14.85 -13.30
N LEU A 340 10.49 15.67 -14.34
CA LEU A 340 11.41 15.68 -15.48
C LEU A 340 12.82 16.10 -15.07
N ALA A 341 12.95 17.04 -14.13
CA ALA A 341 14.25 17.49 -13.61
C ALA A 341 14.94 16.44 -12.73
N ALA A 342 14.17 15.58 -12.06
CA ALA A 342 14.68 14.54 -11.17
C ALA A 342 15.14 13.26 -11.89
N LEU A 343 14.77 13.11 -13.17
CA LEU A 343 15.19 11.98 -14.00
C LEU A 343 16.72 11.91 -14.12
N LYS A 344 17.28 10.71 -13.91
CA LYS A 344 18.71 10.41 -14.06
C LYS A 344 18.98 9.66 -15.35
N ALA A 345 20.11 9.97 -15.98
CA ALA A 345 20.54 9.31 -17.21
C ALA A 345 20.50 7.78 -17.09
N LYS A 346 20.05 7.12 -18.17
CA LYS A 346 19.95 5.64 -18.30
C LYS A 346 18.82 4.96 -17.51
N GLN A 347 17.95 5.69 -16.83
CA GLN A 347 16.70 5.11 -16.32
C GLN A 347 15.79 4.71 -17.49
N ALA A 348 15.33 3.46 -17.51
CA ALA A 348 14.37 2.99 -18.49
C ALA A 348 12.98 3.57 -18.19
N VAL A 349 12.30 4.13 -19.20
CA VAL A 349 11.00 4.78 -19.02
C VAL A 349 9.94 4.14 -19.91
N GLY A 350 8.87 3.62 -19.31
CA GLY A 350 7.66 3.19 -20.00
C GLY A 350 6.60 4.28 -20.00
N LEU A 351 5.77 4.31 -21.04
CA LEU A 351 4.70 5.30 -21.21
C LEU A 351 3.34 4.64 -21.42
N TYR A 352 2.29 5.22 -20.85
CA TYR A 352 0.92 4.79 -21.09
C TYR A 352 -0.03 5.98 -21.23
N ASP A 353 -1.04 5.84 -22.09
CA ASP A 353 -2.14 6.81 -22.18
C ASP A 353 -3.03 6.68 -20.94
N ALA A 354 -3.30 7.81 -20.28
CA ALA A 354 -4.22 7.86 -19.15
C ALA A 354 -5.70 7.74 -19.57
N TYR A 355 -6.01 8.02 -20.83
CA TYR A 355 -7.37 8.13 -21.37
C TYR A 355 -8.22 9.13 -20.54
N GLY A 356 -7.66 10.32 -20.30
CA GLY A 356 -8.32 11.42 -19.60
C GLY A 356 -9.14 12.34 -20.51
N GLY A 357 -9.01 12.20 -21.83
CA GLY A 357 -9.80 12.92 -22.84
C GLY A 357 -9.23 14.29 -23.23
N ASN A 358 -8.25 14.78 -22.47
CA ASN A 358 -7.44 15.96 -22.80
C ASN A 358 -5.95 15.63 -22.64
N ASP A 359 -5.54 14.44 -23.06
CA ASP A 359 -4.18 13.93 -22.86
C ASP A 359 -3.18 14.64 -23.78
N GLU A 360 -2.00 14.96 -23.26
CA GLU A 360 -0.88 15.31 -24.12
C GLU A 360 -0.53 14.11 -25.02
N PRO A 361 -0.27 14.31 -26.33
CA PRO A 361 0.01 13.19 -27.22
C PRO A 361 1.19 12.35 -26.73
N ILE A 362 0.99 11.04 -26.58
CA ILE A 362 2.01 10.13 -26.07
C ILE A 362 3.32 10.18 -26.86
N ASP A 363 3.25 10.44 -28.17
CA ASP A 363 4.42 10.56 -29.03
C ASP A 363 5.23 11.84 -28.72
N ALA A 364 4.58 12.92 -28.27
CA ALA A 364 5.26 14.13 -27.83
C ALA A 364 6.06 13.87 -26.54
N VAL A 365 5.42 13.22 -25.56
CA VAL A 365 6.07 12.82 -24.30
C VAL A 365 7.22 11.83 -24.56
N ALA A 366 7.00 10.85 -25.45
CA ALA A 366 8.02 9.87 -25.83
C ALA A 366 9.24 10.54 -26.49
N ASN A 367 9.00 11.52 -27.38
CA ASN A 367 10.09 12.26 -28.02
C ASN A 367 10.85 13.10 -27.00
N GLN A 368 10.17 13.77 -26.07
CA GLN A 368 10.80 14.54 -24.99
C GLN A 368 11.74 13.67 -24.14
N LEU A 369 11.28 12.48 -23.71
CA LEU A 369 12.11 11.56 -22.93
C LEU A 369 13.29 11.01 -23.72
N ARG A 370 13.12 10.79 -25.03
CA ARG A 370 14.19 10.36 -25.93
C ARG A 370 15.26 11.45 -26.09
N GLU A 371 14.86 12.72 -26.22
CA GLU A 371 15.77 13.87 -26.27
C GLU A 371 16.56 14.04 -24.96
N LEU A 372 15.93 13.72 -23.83
CA LEU A 372 16.59 13.65 -22.52
C LEU A 372 17.49 12.42 -22.34
N GLY A 373 17.54 11.51 -23.33
CA GLY A 373 18.46 10.36 -23.36
C GLY A 373 17.99 9.14 -22.55
N HIS A 374 16.70 9.02 -22.27
CA HIS A 374 16.14 7.88 -21.54
C HIS A 374 15.81 6.72 -22.48
N PRO A 375 16.32 5.49 -22.21
CA PRO A 375 15.91 4.32 -22.97
C PRO A 375 14.43 3.97 -22.72
N GLU A 376 13.78 3.45 -23.75
CA GLU A 376 12.41 2.97 -23.65
C GLU A 376 12.35 1.69 -22.79
N GLY A 377 11.47 1.67 -21.80
CA GLY A 377 11.24 0.51 -20.94
C GLY A 377 10.34 -0.55 -21.57
N PHE A 378 9.31 -0.09 -22.29
CA PHE A 378 8.42 -0.88 -23.15
C PHE A 378 7.76 0.05 -24.17
N ALA A 379 7.21 -0.53 -25.24
CA ALA A 379 6.52 0.23 -26.28
C ALA A 379 5.36 1.06 -25.70
N PRO A 380 5.20 2.35 -26.05
CA PRO A 380 4.15 3.19 -25.48
C PRO A 380 2.76 2.58 -25.59
N LEU A 381 2.09 2.41 -24.45
CA LEU A 381 0.78 1.76 -24.34
C LEU A 381 -0.31 2.75 -24.74
N ARG A 382 -0.89 2.52 -25.92
CA ARG A 382 -1.89 3.42 -26.50
C ARG A 382 -3.29 2.95 -26.16
N ILE A 383 -3.95 3.66 -25.24
CA ILE A 383 -5.28 3.35 -24.74
C ILE A 383 -6.27 4.25 -25.47
N ARG A 384 -6.92 3.71 -26.51
CA ARG A 384 -7.75 4.50 -27.46
C ARG A 384 -9.25 4.46 -27.18
N SER A 385 -9.66 3.65 -26.22
CA SER A 385 -11.04 3.49 -25.77
C SER A 385 -11.06 3.34 -24.26
N VAL A 386 -12.26 3.40 -23.66
CA VAL A 386 -12.45 3.06 -22.25
C VAL A 386 -11.77 1.71 -21.98
N PRO A 387 -10.84 1.63 -21.00
CA PRO A 387 -10.11 0.40 -20.73
C PRO A 387 -11.03 -0.77 -20.40
N ASP A 388 -10.84 -1.87 -21.09
CA ASP A 388 -11.48 -3.15 -20.83
C ASP A 388 -10.46 -4.14 -20.21
N ALA A 389 -10.88 -5.40 -20.03
CA ALA A 389 -10.00 -6.42 -19.47
C ALA A 389 -8.72 -6.63 -20.31
N ALA A 390 -8.79 -6.49 -21.64
CA ALA A 390 -7.63 -6.65 -22.50
C ALA A 390 -6.63 -5.48 -22.34
N ALA A 391 -7.12 -4.26 -22.14
CA ALA A 391 -6.27 -3.10 -21.84
C ALA A 391 -5.51 -3.28 -20.51
N TYR A 392 -6.18 -3.76 -19.46
CA TYR A 392 -5.53 -4.03 -18.17
C TYR A 392 -4.50 -5.16 -18.26
N GLN A 393 -4.82 -6.22 -19.00
CA GLN A 393 -3.89 -7.32 -19.24
C GLN A 393 -2.62 -6.85 -19.97
N LEU A 394 -2.77 -6.02 -21.01
CA LEU A 394 -1.64 -5.43 -21.73
C LEU A 394 -0.75 -4.56 -20.83
N CYS A 395 -1.38 -3.76 -19.96
CA CYS A 395 -0.66 -2.96 -18.96
C CYS A 395 0.15 -3.83 -18.00
N GLU A 396 -0.44 -4.93 -17.54
CA GLU A 396 0.23 -5.89 -16.67
C GLU A 396 1.41 -6.57 -17.36
N GLU A 397 1.24 -7.03 -18.60
CA GLU A 397 2.32 -7.63 -19.41
C GLU A 397 3.49 -6.65 -19.63
N ALA A 398 3.20 -5.39 -19.94
CA ALA A 398 4.21 -4.35 -20.09
C ALA A 398 4.96 -4.08 -18.77
N GLY A 399 4.26 -4.15 -17.63
CA GLY A 399 4.88 -4.11 -16.32
C GLY A 399 5.85 -5.27 -16.09
N THR A 400 5.45 -6.49 -16.45
CA THR A 400 6.32 -7.66 -16.37
C THR A 400 7.56 -7.51 -17.26
N ASP A 401 7.40 -7.03 -18.49
CA ASP A 401 8.52 -6.77 -19.41
C ASP A 401 9.51 -5.77 -18.82
N LEU A 402 9.03 -4.68 -18.21
CA LEU A 402 9.88 -3.70 -17.53
C LEU A 402 10.65 -4.32 -16.37
N GLY A 403 9.95 -5.08 -15.52
CA GLY A 403 10.55 -5.78 -14.39
C GLY A 403 11.68 -6.72 -14.82
N GLN A 404 11.44 -7.50 -15.88
CA GLN A 404 12.44 -8.39 -16.47
C GLN A 404 13.63 -7.61 -17.06
N LEU A 405 13.37 -6.52 -17.79
CA LEU A 405 14.40 -5.65 -18.37
C LEU A 405 15.33 -5.11 -17.29
N VAL A 406 14.76 -4.61 -16.19
CA VAL A 406 15.51 -4.12 -15.05
C VAL A 406 16.32 -5.27 -14.45
N GLN A 407 15.70 -6.40 -14.14
CA GLN A 407 16.39 -7.48 -13.43
C GLN A 407 17.34 -8.32 -14.29
N ARG A 408 17.37 -8.15 -15.61
CA ARG A 408 18.19 -8.91 -16.57
C ARG A 408 19.65 -9.10 -16.14
N ALA A 409 20.30 -8.08 -15.59
CA ALA A 409 21.68 -8.17 -15.11
C ALA A 409 21.86 -9.10 -13.90
N LYS A 410 20.87 -9.11 -12.98
CA LYS A 410 20.80 -10.01 -11.82
C LYS A 410 20.55 -11.45 -12.30
N THR A 411 19.62 -11.64 -13.24
CA THR A 411 19.33 -12.95 -13.86
C THR A 411 20.55 -13.53 -14.58
N ILE A 412 21.27 -12.75 -15.38
CA ILE A 412 22.49 -13.20 -16.07
C ILE A 412 23.59 -13.58 -15.07
N LYS A 413 23.75 -12.82 -13.97
CA LYS A 413 24.73 -13.14 -12.92
C LYS A 413 24.37 -14.43 -12.17
N ALA A 414 23.08 -14.65 -11.87
CA ALA A 414 22.59 -15.87 -11.25
C ALA A 414 22.75 -17.09 -12.18
N MET A 415 22.44 -16.94 -13.47
CA MET A 415 22.64 -18.00 -14.48
C MET A 415 24.12 -18.41 -14.58
N LYS A 416 25.05 -17.46 -14.56
CA LYS A 416 26.50 -17.74 -14.58
C LYS A 416 27.03 -18.39 -13.30
N SER A 417 26.26 -18.41 -12.21
CA SER A 417 26.64 -19.05 -10.95
C SER A 417 26.12 -20.48 -10.79
N LEU A 418 25.34 -21.00 -11.75
CA LEU A 418 24.94 -22.40 -11.79
C LEU A 418 26.13 -23.29 -12.17
N ASP A 419 26.22 -24.45 -11.53
CA ASP A 419 27.25 -25.46 -11.79
C ASP A 419 27.15 -25.97 -13.23
N GLY A 420 28.29 -25.95 -13.96
CA GLY A 420 28.35 -26.37 -15.36
C GLY A 420 27.99 -27.83 -15.58
N ASP A 421 28.02 -28.67 -14.55
CA ASP A 421 27.56 -30.06 -14.63
C ASP A 421 26.04 -30.20 -14.43
N LEU A 422 25.39 -29.24 -13.76
CA LEU A 422 23.92 -29.14 -13.71
C LEU A 422 23.34 -28.70 -15.06
N ASP A 423 24.00 -27.76 -15.74
CA ASP A 423 23.67 -27.34 -17.11
C ASP A 423 23.80 -28.50 -18.11
N LYS A 424 24.81 -29.37 -17.95
CA LYS A 424 24.95 -30.59 -18.78
C LYS A 424 23.91 -31.65 -18.47
N ALA A 425 23.45 -31.77 -17.22
CA ALA A 425 22.36 -32.65 -16.84
C ALA A 425 21.01 -32.16 -17.42
N LEU A 426 20.80 -30.84 -17.46
CA LEU A 426 19.66 -30.18 -18.11
C LEU A 426 19.78 -30.19 -19.65
N GLY A 427 20.99 -30.20 -20.20
CA GLY A 427 21.33 -30.19 -21.63
C GLY A 427 20.96 -31.44 -22.44
N ARG A 428 20.20 -32.39 -21.87
CA ARG A 428 19.51 -33.46 -22.62
C ARG A 428 18.11 -33.07 -23.11
N LEU A 429 17.70 -31.83 -22.89
CA LEU A 429 16.45 -31.26 -23.39
C LEU A 429 16.78 -30.21 -24.48
N SER A 430 16.13 -30.33 -25.64
CA SER A 430 16.43 -29.61 -26.89
C SER A 430 16.63 -28.09 -26.71
N GLY A 431 17.76 -27.57 -27.20
CA GLY A 431 18.22 -26.18 -27.03
C GLY A 431 17.76 -25.22 -28.14
N GLY A 432 16.45 -25.05 -28.31
CA GLY A 432 15.85 -24.06 -29.21
C GLY A 432 15.00 -23.02 -28.47
N LEU A 433 14.71 -21.88 -29.12
CA LEU A 433 13.69 -20.93 -28.66
C LEU A 433 12.31 -21.51 -29.01
N TYR A 434 11.50 -21.81 -27.99
CA TYR A 434 10.12 -22.28 -28.20
C TYR A 434 9.15 -21.13 -28.06
N VAL A 435 8.30 -20.93 -29.05
CA VAL A 435 7.17 -20.00 -28.98
C VAL A 435 5.89 -20.82 -29.00
N VAL A 436 5.12 -20.75 -27.93
CA VAL A 436 3.80 -21.38 -27.84
C VAL A 436 2.76 -20.32 -28.14
N THR A 437 1.97 -20.55 -29.19
CA THR A 437 0.84 -19.70 -29.53
C THR A 437 -0.46 -20.44 -29.21
N ALA A 438 -1.43 -19.72 -28.65
CA ALA A 438 -2.75 -20.25 -28.33
C ALA A 438 -3.82 -19.29 -28.85
N GLN A 439 -4.94 -19.83 -29.31
CA GLN A 439 -6.08 -19.07 -29.79
C GLN A 439 -7.38 -19.76 -29.33
N GLN A 440 -8.32 -18.99 -28.78
CA GLN A 440 -9.59 -19.48 -28.27
C GLN A 440 -10.72 -18.51 -28.64
N GLY A 441 -11.87 -19.06 -29.05
CA GLY A 441 -13.06 -18.29 -29.42
C GLY A 441 -13.14 -17.96 -30.92
N GLU A 442 -14.21 -17.25 -31.31
CA GLU A 442 -14.43 -16.73 -32.67
C GLU A 442 -15.03 -15.31 -32.59
N GLY A 443 -14.87 -14.51 -33.65
CA GLY A 443 -15.46 -13.17 -33.73
C GLY A 443 -14.92 -12.19 -32.68
N SER A 444 -15.80 -11.48 -31.99
CA SER A 444 -15.44 -10.48 -30.97
C SER A 444 -14.95 -11.08 -29.65
N GLU A 445 -15.05 -12.40 -29.45
CA GLU A 445 -14.55 -13.10 -28.27
C GLU A 445 -13.22 -13.82 -28.53
N LEU A 446 -12.58 -13.55 -29.68
CA LEU A 446 -11.31 -14.13 -30.04
C LEU A 446 -10.20 -13.69 -29.07
N ARG A 447 -9.61 -14.65 -28.36
CA ARG A 447 -8.43 -14.48 -27.54
C ARG A 447 -7.25 -15.17 -28.22
N SER A 448 -6.14 -14.48 -28.41
CA SER A 448 -4.91 -15.07 -28.94
C SER A 448 -3.71 -14.60 -28.14
N GLY A 449 -2.83 -15.52 -27.77
CA GLY A 449 -1.63 -15.24 -27.01
C GLY A 449 -0.43 -15.97 -27.58
N ALA A 450 0.76 -15.44 -27.31
CA ALA A 450 2.02 -16.09 -27.62
C ALA A 450 2.95 -15.95 -26.41
N MET A 451 3.68 -17.01 -26.08
CA MET A 451 4.68 -16.96 -25.02
C MET A 451 5.96 -17.68 -25.43
N VAL A 452 7.07 -17.28 -24.82
CA VAL A 452 8.33 -18.00 -24.94
C VAL A 452 8.39 -19.07 -23.85
N ALA A 453 8.37 -20.34 -24.24
CA ALA A 453 8.51 -21.47 -23.33
C ALA A 453 10.00 -21.81 -23.12
N SER A 454 10.34 -22.17 -21.89
CA SER A 454 11.68 -22.67 -21.56
C SER A 454 11.93 -24.04 -22.17
N TRP A 455 10.88 -24.86 -22.26
CA TRP A 455 10.93 -26.18 -22.87
C TRP A 455 9.53 -26.63 -23.29
N VAL A 456 9.44 -27.32 -24.42
CA VAL A 456 8.23 -27.99 -24.90
C VAL A 456 8.58 -29.43 -25.26
N SER A 457 7.78 -30.39 -24.78
CA SER A 457 7.88 -31.78 -25.21
C SER A 457 6.52 -32.36 -25.48
N GLN A 458 6.47 -33.30 -26.42
CA GLN A 458 5.29 -34.13 -26.59
C GLN A 458 5.06 -34.98 -25.33
N ALA A 459 3.84 -34.95 -24.81
CA ALA A 459 3.39 -35.68 -23.63
C ALA A 459 2.57 -36.91 -24.00
N SER A 460 1.82 -36.86 -25.10
CA SER A 460 1.01 -37.97 -25.60
C SER A 460 0.77 -37.87 -27.11
N PHE A 461 0.56 -39.01 -27.75
CA PHE A 461 0.20 -39.11 -29.17
C PHE A 461 -1.32 -39.18 -29.36
N GLU A 462 -2.05 -39.81 -28.45
CA GLU A 462 -3.51 -39.94 -28.50
C GLU A 462 -4.14 -39.81 -27.09
N PRO A 463 -4.91 -38.74 -26.82
CA PRO A 463 -5.01 -37.52 -27.65
C PRO A 463 -3.64 -36.82 -27.74
N PRO A 464 -3.41 -35.98 -28.77
CA PRO A 464 -2.18 -35.18 -28.85
C PRO A 464 -2.04 -34.30 -27.60
N GLY A 465 -0.93 -34.46 -26.90
CA GLY A 465 -0.63 -33.74 -25.67
C GLY A 465 0.79 -33.20 -25.69
N LEU A 466 0.97 -32.04 -25.08
CA LEU A 466 2.26 -31.38 -24.94
C LEU A 466 2.45 -30.92 -23.50
N THR A 467 3.67 -31.05 -22.99
CA THR A 467 4.11 -30.48 -21.72
C THR A 467 4.92 -29.24 -22.03
N VAL A 468 4.60 -28.14 -21.35
CA VAL A 468 5.33 -26.89 -21.46
C VAL A 468 5.87 -26.52 -20.10
N ALA A 469 7.18 -26.24 -20.03
CA ALA A 469 7.77 -25.60 -18.88
C ALA A 469 7.90 -24.10 -19.15
N VAL A 470 7.29 -23.31 -18.27
CA VAL A 470 7.32 -21.85 -18.31
C VAL A 470 8.02 -21.38 -17.03
N ALA A 471 8.93 -20.42 -17.16
CA ALA A 471 9.54 -19.80 -16.00
C ALA A 471 8.47 -19.03 -15.20
N LYS A 472 8.56 -19.04 -13.86
CA LYS A 472 7.54 -18.45 -12.97
C LYS A 472 7.28 -16.96 -13.24
N ASP A 473 8.26 -16.27 -13.82
CA ASP A 473 8.22 -14.86 -14.22
C ASP A 473 7.57 -14.61 -15.60
N ARG A 474 6.97 -15.65 -16.23
CA ARG A 474 6.37 -15.62 -17.58
C ARG A 474 4.99 -16.29 -17.65
N ALA A 475 4.22 -16.27 -16.57
CA ALA A 475 2.99 -17.05 -16.46
C ALA A 475 1.91 -16.61 -17.47
N ILE A 476 1.31 -17.60 -18.14
CA ILE A 476 -0.03 -17.53 -18.73
C ILE A 476 -1.02 -17.54 -17.57
N GLU A 477 -1.90 -16.55 -17.48
CA GLU A 477 -3.16 -16.69 -16.75
C GLU A 477 -4.23 -17.18 -17.73
N ALA A 478 -4.95 -18.22 -17.31
CA ALA A 478 -5.98 -18.93 -18.09
C ALA A 478 -7.34 -18.22 -18.03
#